data_AF-A0A968PXH0-F1
#
_entry.id   AF-A0A968PXH0-F1
#
_cell.length_a   1.000
_cell.length_b   1.000
_cell.length_c   1.000
_cell.angle_alpha   90.00
_cell.angle_beta   90.00
_cell.angle_gamma   90.00
#
_symmetry.space_group_name_H-M   'P 1'
#
loop_
_entity.id
_entity.type
_entity.pdbx_description
1 polymer ?
#
loop_
_entity_poly.entity_id
_entity_poly.type
_entity_poly.pdbx_seq_one_letter_code
_entity_poly.pdbx_strand_id
1 'polypeptide(L)' 'MPKPSPWKLTTAAAADLGLTARRLRDLRKQGLFKLGKHYRIVSGPQAAKPTYQWHCDRCAAALEVPMEKRD' A
#
# COMPACT_ATOMS: atom_id res chain seq x y z
N MET A 1 -21.62 -5.32 11.48
CA MET A 1 -20.30 -4.86 11.96
C MET A 1 -19.79 -3.81 10.99
N PRO A 2 -19.37 -2.60 11.42
CA PRO A 2 -18.77 -1.64 10.50
C PRO A 2 -17.50 -2.26 9.92
N LYS A 3 -17.41 -2.34 8.58
CA LYS A 3 -16.19 -2.79 7.91
C LYS A 3 -15.06 -1.84 8.33
N PRO A 4 -13.96 -2.33 8.93
CA PRO A 4 -12.83 -1.46 9.26
C PRO A 4 -12.36 -0.77 7.98
N SER A 5 -12.00 0.51 8.08
CA SER A 5 -11.52 1.28 6.94
C SER A 5 -10.39 0.52 6.23
N PRO A 6 -10.45 0.33 4.90
CA PRO A 6 -9.47 -0.48 4.17
C PRO A 6 -8.09 0.22 4.05
N TRP A 7 -8.03 1.49 4.43
CA TRP A 7 -6.83 2.32 4.43
C TRP A 7 -6.08 2.16 5.75
N LYS A 8 -4.91 1.52 5.70
CA LYS A 8 -4.07 1.24 6.87
C LYS A 8 -2.67 1.87 6.71
N LEU A 9 -2.03 2.18 7.83
CA LEU A 9 -0.63 2.65 7.83
C LEU A 9 0.31 1.52 7.40
N THR A 10 1.51 1.86 6.92
CA THR A 10 2.51 0.92 6.38
C THR A 10 2.69 -0.34 7.24
N THR A 11 2.84 -0.22 8.56
CA THR A 11 3.07 -1.37 9.44
C THR A 11 1.86 -2.31 9.51
N ALA A 12 0.66 -1.75 9.67
CA ALA A 12 -0.57 -2.52 9.72
C ALA A 12 -0.90 -3.14 8.35
N ALA A 13 -0.81 -2.35 7.27
CA ALA A 13 -1.02 -2.84 5.92
C ALA A 13 -0.05 -3.96 5.54
N ALA A 14 1.22 -3.85 5.95
CA ALA A 14 2.20 -4.91 5.73
C ALA A 14 1.78 -6.20 6.46
N ALA A 15 1.36 -6.11 7.72
CA ALA A 15 0.87 -7.26 8.48
C ALA A 15 -0.36 -7.92 7.83
N ASP A 16 -1.35 -7.12 7.42
CA ASP A 16 -2.55 -7.61 6.71
C ASP A 16 -2.23 -8.30 5.37
N LEU A 17 -1.21 -7.81 4.66
CA LEU A 17 -0.78 -8.37 3.38
C LEU A 17 0.19 -9.55 3.55
N GLY A 18 0.56 -9.92 4.78
CA GLY A 18 1.58 -10.95 5.03
C GLY A 18 2.99 -10.55 4.57
N LEU A 19 3.27 -9.25 4.48
CA LEU A 19 4.53 -8.68 4.00
C LEU A 19 5.26 -7.94 5.12
N THR A 20 6.55 -7.66 4.91
CA THR A 20 7.29 -6.72 5.76
C THR A 20 7.09 -5.28 5.26
N ALA A 21 7.15 -4.31 6.17
CA ALA A 21 7.10 -2.89 5.81
C ALA A 21 8.23 -2.46 4.85
N ARG A 22 9.37 -3.18 4.85
CA ARG A 22 10.43 -3.00 3.85
C ARG A 22 9.96 -3.48 2.48
N ARG A 23 9.44 -4.71 2.38
CA ARG A 23 8.93 -5.27 1.13
C ARG A 23 7.82 -4.42 0.53
N LEU A 24 6.88 -3.92 1.34
CA LEU A 24 5.81 -3.04 0.88
C LEU A 24 6.35 -1.75 0.22
N ARG A 25 7.40 -1.15 0.80
CA ARG A 25 8.08 0.02 0.22
C ARG A 25 8.83 -0.31 -1.07
N ASP A 26 9.46 -1.48 -1.13
CA ASP A 26 10.19 -1.92 -2.33
C ASP A 26 9.23 -2.17 -3.50
N LEU A 27 8.09 -2.82 -3.26
CA LEU A 27 7.04 -3.04 -4.28
C LEU A 27 6.46 -1.72 -4.81
N ARG A 28 6.33 -0.71 -3.95
CA ARG A 28 5.97 0.64 -4.39
C ARG A 28 7.05 1.26 -5.27
N LYS A 29 8.33 1.13 -4.89
CA LYS A 29 9.45 1.60 -5.72
C LYS A 29 9.52 0.89 -7.07
N GLN A 30 9.14 -0.39 -7.12
CA GLN A 30 9.04 -1.19 -8.35
C GLN A 30 7.81 -0.83 -9.20
N GLY A 31 6.97 0.10 -8.77
CA GLY A 31 5.78 0.52 -9.52
C GLY A 31 4.62 -0.48 -9.49
N LEU A 32 4.65 -1.49 -8.61
CA LEU A 32 3.49 -2.38 -8.41
C LEU A 32 2.31 -1.58 -7.87
N PHE A 33 2.58 -0.70 -6.89
CA PHE A 33 1.58 0.15 -6.25
C PHE A 33 1.60 1.58 -6.80
N LYS A 34 0.43 2.09 -7.16
CA LYS A 34 0.22 3.45 -7.70
C LYS A 34 -0.37 4.40 -6.65
N LEU A 35 0.12 5.65 -6.61
CA LEU A 35 -0.39 6.73 -5.75
C LEU A 35 -1.87 7.04 -6.09
N GLY A 36 -2.69 7.34 -5.08
CA GLY A 36 -4.13 7.58 -5.22
C GLY A 36 -4.98 6.32 -5.42
N LYS A 37 -4.41 5.25 -5.98
CA LYS A 37 -5.11 3.97 -6.18
C LYS A 37 -4.84 2.97 -5.06
N HIS A 38 -3.56 2.68 -4.79
CA HIS A 38 -3.12 1.65 -3.84
C HIS A 38 -2.59 2.26 -2.55
N TYR A 39 -1.97 3.43 -2.64
CA TYR A 39 -1.49 4.16 -1.47
C TYR A 39 -1.75 5.66 -1.62
N ARG A 40 -1.82 6.38 -0.50
CA ARG A 40 -1.93 7.83 -0.44
C ARG A 40 -1.00 8.39 0.62
N ILE A 41 -0.60 9.64 0.44
CA ILE A 41 0.19 10.38 1.43
C ILE A 41 -0.82 11.15 2.29
N VAL A 42 -0.76 10.96 3.60
CA VAL A 42 -1.66 11.61 4.56
C VAL A 42 -0.96 12.63 5.45
N SER A 43 0.37 12.65 5.43
CA SER A 43 1.13 13.72 6.08
C SER A 43 1.00 15.02 5.30
N GLY A 44 0.94 16.14 6.03
CA GLY A 44 1.00 17.47 5.43
C GLY A 44 2.31 17.74 4.67
N PRO A 45 2.33 18.74 3.78
CA PRO A 45 3.47 19.03 2.90
C PRO A 45 4.75 19.44 3.62
N GLN A 46 4.66 19.88 4.88
CA GLN A 46 5.81 20.28 5.71
C GLN A 46 6.33 19.17 6.63
N ALA A 47 5.77 17.96 6.56
CA ALA A 47 6.20 16.88 7.43
C ALA A 47 7.58 16.36 7.01
N ALA A 48 8.53 16.35 7.96
CA ALA A 48 9.88 15.81 7.74
C ALA A 48 9.90 14.34 7.27
N LYS A 49 8.83 13.57 7.56
CA LYS A 49 8.66 12.20 7.08
C LYS A 49 7.25 12.01 6.51
N PRO A 50 7.12 11.65 5.22
CA PRO A 50 5.82 11.42 4.63
C PRO A 50 5.17 10.16 5.23
N THR A 51 3.92 10.31 5.68
CA THR A 51 3.11 9.21 6.21
C THR A 51 2.25 8.65 5.10
N TYR A 52 2.36 7.34 4.88
CA TYR A 52 1.63 6.64 3.83
C TYR A 52 0.50 5.79 4.42
N GLN A 53 -0.66 5.88 3.80
CA GLN A 53 -1.75 4.92 3.98
C GLN A 53 -1.91 4.06 2.74
N TRP A 54 -2.26 2.80 2.94
CA TRP A 54 -2.33 1.76 1.92
C TRP A 54 -3.71 1.12 1.95
N HIS A 55 -4.28 0.90 0.77
CA HIS A 55 -5.56 0.23 0.62
C HIS A 55 -5.32 -1.28 0.50
N CYS A 56 -5.56 -2.01 1.59
CA CYS A 56 -5.16 -3.41 1.70
C CYS A 56 -5.79 -4.28 0.61
N ASP A 57 -7.10 -4.17 0.35
CA ASP A 57 -7.77 -4.97 -0.69
C ASP A 57 -7.17 -4.77 -2.10
N ARG A 58 -6.84 -3.51 -2.45
CA ARG A 58 -6.25 -3.19 -3.75
C ARG A 58 -4.81 -3.64 -3.84
N CYS A 59 -4.07 -3.51 -2.74
CA CYS A 59 -2.71 -4.03 -2.66
C CYS A 59 -2.68 -5.56 -2.78
N ALA A 60 -3.60 -6.26 -2.11
CA ALA A 60 -3.77 -7.71 -2.21
C ALA A 60 -4.10 -8.12 -3.64
N ALA A 61 -5.10 -7.50 -4.25
CA ALA A 61 -5.46 -7.76 -5.65
C ALA A 61 -4.29 -7.51 -6.62
N ALA A 62 -3.46 -6.48 -6.38
CA ALA A 62 -2.28 -6.23 -7.20
C ALA A 62 -1.13 -7.23 -6.96
N LEU A 63 -1.09 -7.89 -5.81
CA LEU A 63 -0.12 -8.95 -5.48
C LEU A 63 -0.54 -10.30 -6.05
N GLU A 64 -1.85 -10.56 -6.13
CA GLU A 64 -2.41 -11.79 -6.71
C GLU A 64 -2.32 -11.81 -8.25
N VAL A 65 -2.28 -10.64 -8.89
CA VAL A 65 -2.06 -10.55 -10.34
C VAL A 65 -0.57 -10.77 -10.66
N PRO A 66 -0.19 -11.84 -11.39
CA PRO A 66 1.19 -12.07 -11.79
C PRO A 66 1.69 -10.92 -12.67
N MET A 67 2.92 -10.46 -12.41
CA MET A 67 3.58 -9.36 -13.15
C MET A 67 3.66 -9.59 -14.67
N GLU A 68 3.51 -10.82 -15.15
CA GLU A 68 3.61 -11.24 -16.56
C GLU A 68 2.42 -10.88 -17.45
N LYS A 69 1.31 -10.36 -16.90
CA LYS A 69 0.13 -9.93 -17.69
C LYS A 69 -0.13 -8.44 -17.60
N ARG A 70 0.88 -7.63 -17.87
CA ARG A 70 0.72 -6.19 -18.12
C ARG A 70 0.92 -5.95 -19.60
N ASP A 71 -0.16 -6.15 -20.35
CA ASP A 71 -0.31 -5.74 -21.75
C ASP A 71 -0.29 -4.21 -21.85
#